data_AF-A0A959HMI5-F1
#
_entry.id   AF-A0A959HMI5-F1
#
_cell.length_a   1.000
_cell.length_b   1.000
_cell.length_c   1.000
_cell.angle_alpha   90.00
_cell.angle_beta   90.00
_cell.angle_gamma   90.00
#
_symmetry.space_group_name_H-M   'P 1'
#
loop_
_entity.id
_entity.type
_entity.pdbx_description
1 polymer ?
#
loop_
_entity_poly.entity_id
_entity_poly.type
_entity_poly.pdbx_seq_one_letter_code
_entity_poly.pdbx_strand_id
1 'polypeptide(L)'
;VLWQQNHCGIFVSNDGGANWLDVSEPEGPARFGFAVAVAEDDPQQAWVAPAVSDEIRTAVGHALCICRTDDGGKTWKASRKGLPQEFCYDIVYRHALAAAGEDVVFGTTTGNVFFSRDRGDSWEVLSHYLPMVHAVAFAKV
;
A
#
# COMPACT_ATOMS: atom_id res chain seq x y z
N VAL A 1 1.90 12.73 13.50
CA VAL A 1 2.62 12.31 12.28
C VAL A 1 1.62 12.34 11.13
N LEU A 2 1.99 12.90 9.98
CA LEU A 2 1.20 12.86 8.76
C LEU A 2 1.97 12.07 7.71
N TRP A 3 1.25 11.30 6.91
CA TRP A 3 1.77 10.54 5.79
C TRP A 3 1.14 11.03 4.49
N GLN A 4 1.93 11.03 3.41
CA GLN A 4 1.45 11.37 2.09
C GLN A 4 2.10 10.48 1.04
N GLN A 5 1.30 9.64 0.38
CA GLN A 5 1.66 9.11 -0.93
C GLN A 5 1.37 10.19 -1.98
N ASN A 6 2.44 10.69 -2.61
CA ASN A 6 2.39 11.67 -3.68
C ASN A 6 2.78 11.03 -5.02
N HIS A 7 2.53 11.77 -6.10
CA HIS A 7 2.99 11.45 -7.46
C HIS A 7 4.52 11.31 -7.55
N CYS A 8 5.27 12.07 -6.76
CA CYS A 8 6.74 12.10 -6.81
C CYS A 8 7.45 11.37 -5.66
N GLY A 9 6.73 10.69 -4.77
CA GLY A 9 7.33 9.98 -3.65
C GLY A 9 6.38 9.77 -2.47
N ILE A 10 6.94 9.19 -1.41
CA ILE A 10 6.27 8.98 -0.12
C ILE A 10 6.86 9.95 0.88
N PHE A 11 6.01 10.70 1.57
CA PHE A 11 6.45 11.76 2.47
C PHE A 11 5.88 11.61 3.88
N VAL A 12 6.68 11.97 4.87
CA VAL A 12 6.30 12.01 6.29
C VAL A 12 6.53 13.39 6.86
N SER A 13 5.57 13.87 7.65
CA SER A 13 5.70 15.08 8.45
C SER A 13 5.48 14.78 9.94
N ASN A 14 6.39 15.31 10.77
CA ASN A 14 6.34 15.20 12.23
C ASN A 14 5.93 16.51 12.92
N ASP A 15 5.66 17.57 12.16
CA ASP A 15 5.40 18.92 12.65
C ASP A 15 4.09 19.52 12.11
N GLY A 16 3.09 18.66 11.90
CA GLY A 16 1.75 19.08 11.46
C GLY A 16 1.69 19.53 10.01
N GLY A 17 2.63 19.09 9.17
CA GLY A 17 2.67 19.39 7.73
C GLY A 17 3.50 20.63 7.39
N ALA A 18 4.23 21.21 8.35
CA ALA A 18 5.10 22.36 8.10
C ALA A 18 6.34 21.95 7.28
N ASN A 19 6.92 20.77 7.57
CA ASN A 19 8.00 20.16 6.78
C ASN A 19 7.67 18.71 6.42
N TRP A 20 8.15 18.28 5.27
CA TRP A 20 7.95 16.92 4.73
C TRP A 20 9.29 16.31 4.36
N LEU A 21 9.58 15.12 4.89
CA LEU A 21 10.72 14.30 4.53
C LEU A 21 10.31 13.29 3.46
N ASP A 22 11.05 13.21 2.36
CA ASP A 22 10.93 12.11 1.40
C ASP A 22 11.50 10.83 2.03
N VAL A 23 10.64 9.83 2.18
CA VAL A 23 10.95 8.51 2.74
C VAL A 23 10.80 7.40 1.70
N SER A 24 10.82 7.77 0.42
CA SER A 24 10.79 6.80 -0.69
C SER A 24 12.03 5.90 -0.66
N GLU A 25 11.85 4.65 -1.05
CA GLU A 25 12.94 3.69 -1.22
C GLU A 25 13.68 3.97 -2.55
N PRO A 26 14.99 4.32 -2.54
CA PRO A 26 15.68 4.79 -3.75
C PRO A 26 15.77 3.75 -4.88
N GLU A 27 16.00 2.48 -4.52
CA GLU A 27 16.22 1.38 -5.48
C GLU A 27 15.14 0.30 -5.39
N GLY A 28 14.07 0.56 -4.62
CA GLY A 28 13.03 -0.41 -4.37
C GLY A 28 11.63 0.07 -4.75
N PRO A 29 10.63 -0.81 -4.60
CA PRO A 29 9.28 -0.54 -5.08
C PRO A 29 8.55 0.57 -4.31
N ALA A 30 8.92 0.88 -3.06
CA ALA A 30 8.22 1.87 -2.25
C ALA A 30 8.55 3.32 -2.66
N ARG A 31 8.02 3.76 -3.81
CA ARG A 31 8.24 5.13 -4.32
C ARG A 31 6.99 5.73 -4.95
N PHE A 32 6.48 5.08 -6.00
CA PHE A 32 5.31 5.53 -6.74
C PHE A 32 4.10 4.66 -6.42
N GLY A 33 2.94 5.29 -6.24
CA GLY A 33 1.68 4.61 -5.95
C GLY A 33 0.59 5.63 -5.65
N PHE A 34 -0.58 5.15 -5.23
CA PHE A 34 -1.71 6.02 -4.89
C PHE A 34 -2.13 5.91 -3.42
N ALA A 35 -2.03 4.71 -2.85
CA ALA A 35 -2.58 4.39 -1.56
C ALA A 35 -1.52 4.46 -0.46
N VAL A 36 -1.93 4.96 0.71
CA VAL A 36 -1.20 4.83 1.96
C VAL A 36 -2.19 4.51 3.07
N ALA A 37 -1.84 3.56 3.94
CA ALA A 37 -2.53 3.28 5.19
C ALA A 37 -1.53 3.36 6.34
N VAL A 38 -1.96 3.85 7.50
CA VAL A 38 -1.11 4.04 8.68
C VAL A 38 -1.73 3.23 9.82
N ALA A 39 -0.89 2.58 10.63
CA ALA A 39 -1.39 1.82 11.76
C ALA A 39 -2.03 2.75 12.81
N GLU A 40 -3.12 2.31 13.42
CA GLU A 40 -3.81 3.09 14.45
C GLU A 40 -3.02 3.17 15.75
N ASP A 41 -2.19 2.16 16.02
CA ASP A 41 -1.43 1.98 17.26
C ASP A 41 0.04 2.42 17.17
N ASP A 42 0.59 2.54 15.96
CA ASP A 42 1.95 3.04 15.72
C ASP A 42 2.00 3.94 14.47
N PRO A 43 2.15 5.28 14.63
CA PRO A 43 2.22 6.19 13.49
C PRO A 43 3.50 6.06 12.66
N GLN A 44 4.50 5.29 13.10
CA GLN A 44 5.69 4.96 12.31
C GLN A 44 5.47 3.74 11.41
N GLN A 45 4.43 2.94 11.65
CA GLN A 45 4.08 1.82 10.80
C GLN A 45 3.08 2.25 9.73
N ALA A 46 3.41 1.97 8.46
CA ALA A 46 2.57 2.31 7.33
C ALA A 46 2.72 1.31 6.18
N TRP A 47 1.68 1.23 5.35
CA TRP A 47 1.64 0.43 4.13
C TRP A 47 1.40 1.32 2.91
N VAL A 48 2.07 0.99 1.81
CA VAL A 48 1.84 1.60 0.50
C VAL A 48 1.67 0.50 -0.55
N ALA A 49 1.01 0.85 -1.65
CA ALA A 49 0.81 -0.05 -2.79
C ALA A 49 1.56 0.48 -4.03
N PRO A 50 2.77 -0.04 -4.28
CA PRO A 50 3.59 0.37 -5.42
C PRO A 50 2.99 0.14 -6.80
N ALA A 51 3.26 1.06 -7.71
CA ALA A 51 3.09 0.91 -9.16
C ALA A 51 4.33 1.42 -9.90
N VAL A 52 4.44 1.18 -11.21
CA VAL A 52 5.62 1.61 -11.98
C VAL A 52 5.69 3.14 -12.14
N SER A 53 4.67 3.78 -12.71
CA SER A 53 4.60 5.25 -12.87
C SER A 53 3.19 5.75 -13.24
N ASP A 54 3.01 7.06 -13.42
CA ASP A 54 1.81 7.65 -14.04
C ASP A 54 1.56 7.13 -15.45
N GLU A 55 2.63 7.00 -16.22
CA GLU A 55 2.61 6.56 -17.61
C GLU A 55 2.41 5.05 -17.72
N ILE A 56 2.96 4.29 -16.76
CA ILE A 56 2.94 2.83 -16.72
C ILE A 56 2.20 2.40 -15.45
N ARG A 57 0.88 2.26 -15.57
CA ARG A 57 -0.02 1.98 -14.44
C ARG A 57 -0.19 0.48 -14.21
N THR A 58 0.90 -0.18 -13.83
CA THR A 58 0.95 -1.63 -13.57
C THR A 58 1.77 -1.93 -12.31
N ALA A 59 1.66 -3.15 -11.78
CA ALA A 59 2.48 -3.63 -10.68
C ALA A 59 3.97 -3.62 -11.07
N VAL A 60 4.83 -3.24 -10.12
CA VAL A 60 6.29 -3.22 -10.30
C VAL A 60 6.79 -4.62 -10.67
N GLY A 61 7.47 -4.74 -11.82
CA GLY A 61 7.96 -6.02 -12.33
C GLY A 61 6.86 -7.03 -12.70
N HIS A 62 5.62 -6.56 -12.90
CA HIS A 62 4.43 -7.42 -13.09
C HIS A 62 4.19 -8.40 -11.94
N ALA A 63 4.63 -8.02 -10.74
CA ALA A 63 4.58 -8.82 -9.53
C ALA A 63 4.04 -7.96 -8.37
N LEU A 64 2.83 -8.24 -7.92
CA LEU A 64 2.12 -7.44 -6.93
C LEU A 64 2.83 -7.51 -5.57
N CYS A 65 2.93 -6.36 -4.91
CA CYS A 65 3.39 -6.26 -3.53
C CYS A 65 2.69 -5.12 -2.81
N ILE A 66 2.63 -5.24 -1.48
CA ILE A 66 2.37 -4.13 -0.57
C ILE A 66 3.67 -3.89 0.20
N CYS A 67 4.16 -2.66 0.21
CA CYS A 67 5.35 -2.32 0.99
C CYS A 67 4.93 -1.84 2.37
N ARG A 68 5.55 -2.41 3.41
CA ARG A 68 5.38 -2.00 4.80
C ARG A 68 6.66 -1.35 5.31
N THR A 69 6.53 -0.30 6.10
CA THR A 69 7.58 0.21 6.96
C THR A 69 7.14 0.07 8.41
N ASP A 70 8.11 -0.20 9.30
CA ASP A 70 7.91 -0.32 10.74
C ASP A 70 8.71 0.78 11.49
N ASP A 71 9.35 1.72 10.77
CA ASP A 71 10.34 2.66 11.32
C ASP A 71 10.22 4.10 10.76
N GLY A 72 9.04 4.47 10.28
CA GLY A 72 8.76 5.80 9.76
C GLY A 72 9.31 6.02 8.34
N GLY A 73 9.48 4.94 7.57
CA GLY A 73 9.93 4.97 6.19
C GLY A 73 11.45 4.99 6.02
N LYS A 74 12.22 4.70 7.07
CA LYS A 74 13.69 4.53 6.95
C LYS A 74 14.02 3.25 6.21
N THR A 75 13.23 2.20 6.42
CA THR A 75 13.29 0.95 5.69
C THR A 75 11.90 0.50 5.24
N TRP A 76 11.87 -0.24 4.12
CA TRP A 76 10.66 -0.81 3.54
C TRP A 76 10.83 -2.30 3.29
N LYS A 77 9.78 -3.07 3.55
CA LYS A 77 9.69 -4.50 3.26
C LYS A 77 8.60 -4.74 2.23
N ALA A 78 8.97 -5.27 1.06
CA ALA A 78 8.02 -5.68 0.04
C ALA A 78 7.35 -7.02 0.42
N SER A 79 6.08 -6.97 0.83
CA SER A 79 5.29 -8.15 1.11
C SER A 79 4.63 -8.70 -0.16
N ARG A 80 4.89 -9.98 -0.43
CA ARG A 80 4.51 -10.68 -1.67
C ARG A 80 3.82 -12.02 -1.42
N LYS A 81 3.89 -12.56 -0.20
CA LYS A 81 3.41 -13.91 0.11
C LYS A 81 1.89 -13.98 -0.05
N GLY A 82 1.44 -14.80 -0.99
CA GLY A 82 0.01 -14.94 -1.32
C GLY A 82 -0.50 -13.98 -2.41
N LEU A 83 0.37 -13.12 -2.96
CA LEU A 83 0.01 -12.20 -4.04
C LEU A 83 0.50 -12.71 -5.41
N PRO A 84 -0.15 -12.37 -6.53
CA PRO A 84 0.31 -12.71 -7.87
C PRO A 84 1.72 -12.16 -8.17
N GLN A 85 2.66 -13.04 -8.52
CA GLN A 85 4.06 -12.67 -8.79
C GLN A 85 4.45 -12.67 -10.27
N GLU A 86 3.53 -13.06 -11.15
CA GLU A 86 3.75 -13.07 -12.60
C GLU A 86 2.51 -12.55 -13.30
N PHE A 87 2.71 -11.89 -14.45
CA PHE A 87 1.64 -11.37 -15.31
C PHE A 87 0.59 -10.52 -14.57
N CYS A 88 0.99 -9.82 -13.51
CA CYS A 88 0.11 -8.97 -12.73
C CYS A 88 0.14 -7.53 -13.25
N TYR A 89 -1.02 -7.01 -13.64
CA TYR A 89 -1.20 -5.64 -14.13
C TYR A 89 -2.05 -4.80 -13.19
N ASP A 90 -2.23 -5.26 -11.96
CA ASP A 90 -3.05 -4.61 -10.95
C ASP A 90 -2.37 -3.35 -10.41
N ILE A 91 -3.19 -2.34 -10.10
CA ILE A 91 -2.82 -1.23 -9.24
C ILE A 91 -3.87 -1.05 -8.16
N VAL A 92 -3.49 -0.35 -7.09
CA VAL A 92 -4.37 -0.03 -5.95
C VAL A 92 -4.60 1.47 -5.92
N TYR A 93 -5.86 1.89 -5.90
CA TYR A 93 -6.22 3.30 -5.85
C TYR A 93 -6.14 3.89 -4.44
N ARG A 94 -6.17 5.23 -4.38
CA ARG A 94 -5.91 6.03 -3.18
C ARG A 94 -6.64 5.55 -1.91
N HIS A 95 -7.91 5.17 -2.04
CA HIS A 95 -8.74 4.72 -0.91
C HIS A 95 -8.95 3.20 -0.87
N ALA A 96 -8.23 2.45 -1.72
CA ALA A 96 -8.39 1.01 -1.87
C ALA A 96 -7.36 0.21 -1.04
N LEU A 97 -6.76 0.82 -0.01
CA LEU A 97 -5.91 0.17 1.00
C LEU A 97 -6.34 0.68 2.38
N ALA A 98 -6.59 -0.22 3.32
CA ALA A 98 -6.95 0.12 4.69
C ALA A 98 -6.31 -0.87 5.68
N ALA A 99 -6.06 -0.40 6.90
CA ALA A 99 -5.56 -1.20 8.01
C ALA A 99 -6.42 -0.97 9.26
N ALA A 100 -6.60 -1.99 10.09
CA ALA A 100 -7.27 -1.93 11.39
C ALA A 100 -6.71 -3.00 12.33
N GLY A 101 -6.03 -2.60 13.41
CA GLY A 101 -5.33 -3.55 14.28
C GLY A 101 -4.26 -4.33 13.51
N GLU A 102 -4.36 -5.66 13.50
CA GLU A 102 -3.46 -6.54 12.73
C GLU A 102 -3.93 -6.77 11.29
N ASP A 103 -5.14 -6.34 10.96
CA ASP A 103 -5.76 -6.61 9.68
C ASP A 103 -5.39 -5.54 8.64
N VAL A 104 -5.11 -5.98 7.42
CA VAL A 104 -4.88 -5.10 6.26
C VAL A 104 -5.69 -5.62 5.08
N VAL A 105 -6.39 -4.72 4.39
CA VAL A 105 -7.19 -5.05 3.19
C VAL A 105 -6.83 -4.11 2.06
N PHE A 106 -6.74 -4.65 0.84
CA PHE A 106 -6.68 -3.81 -0.34
C PHE A 106 -7.48 -4.38 -1.51
N GLY A 107 -7.94 -3.49 -2.37
CA GLY A 107 -8.63 -3.82 -3.61
C GLY A 107 -7.86 -3.31 -4.83
N THR A 108 -8.00 -4.01 -5.95
CA THR A 108 -7.29 -3.68 -7.19
C THR A 108 -8.23 -3.15 -8.27
N THR A 109 -7.64 -2.52 -9.28
CA THR A 109 -8.36 -2.01 -10.44
C THR A 109 -9.01 -3.08 -11.32
N THR A 110 -8.61 -4.34 -11.17
CA THR A 110 -9.11 -5.49 -11.92
C THR A 110 -10.14 -6.30 -11.13
N GLY A 111 -10.53 -5.84 -9.94
CA GLY A 111 -11.61 -6.47 -9.16
C GLY A 111 -11.16 -7.51 -8.14
N ASN A 112 -9.85 -7.58 -7.86
CA ASN A 112 -9.33 -8.44 -6.79
C ASN A 112 -9.43 -7.74 -5.43
N VAL A 113 -9.71 -8.49 -4.37
CA VAL A 113 -9.62 -8.03 -2.98
C VAL A 113 -8.76 -9.02 -2.20
N PHE A 114 -7.73 -8.50 -1.54
CA PHE A 114 -6.80 -9.26 -0.72
C PHE A 114 -6.88 -8.79 0.72
N PHE A 115 -6.65 -9.72 1.62
CA PHE A 115 -6.74 -9.50 3.06
C PHE A 115 -5.56 -10.17 3.77
N SER A 116 -5.08 -9.53 4.81
CA SER A 116 -4.03 -10.03 5.69
C SER A 116 -4.51 -9.91 7.12
N ARG A 117 -4.24 -10.94 7.94
CA ARG A 117 -4.46 -10.96 9.40
C ARG A 117 -3.15 -10.79 10.20
N ASP A 118 -2.05 -10.47 9.53
CA ASP A 118 -0.70 -10.47 10.07
C ASP A 118 0.07 -9.22 9.65
N ARG A 119 -0.58 -8.05 9.70
CA ARG A 119 -0.01 -6.74 9.37
C ARG A 119 0.63 -6.69 7.98
N GLY A 120 0.04 -7.40 7.04
CA GLY A 120 0.51 -7.48 5.65
C GLY A 120 1.69 -8.43 5.46
N ASP A 121 2.03 -9.34 6.37
CA ASP A 121 3.11 -10.31 6.16
C ASP A 121 2.72 -11.46 5.21
N SER A 122 1.42 -11.81 5.14
CA SER A 122 0.86 -12.73 4.17
C SER A 122 -0.58 -12.38 3.80
N TRP A 123 -0.98 -12.79 2.58
CA TRP A 123 -2.24 -12.37 1.98
C TRP A 123 -3.10 -13.56 1.58
N GLU A 124 -4.40 -13.48 1.86
CA GLU A 124 -5.45 -14.33 1.34
C GLU A 124 -6.33 -13.54 0.36
N VAL A 125 -6.88 -14.24 -0.65
CA VAL A 125 -7.83 -13.64 -1.58
C VAL A 125 -9.23 -13.71 -0.97
N LEU A 126 -9.93 -12.57 -0.91
CA LEU A 126 -11.35 -12.51 -0.57
C LEU A 126 -12.25 -12.57 -1.81
N SER A 127 -11.83 -11.96 -2.93
CA SER A 127 -12.56 -12.00 -4.20
C SER A 127 -11.63 -11.76 -5.40
N HIS A 128 -12.01 -12.31 -6.55
CA HIS A 128 -11.38 -12.08 -7.86
C HIS A 128 -12.33 -11.45 -8.90
N TYR A 129 -13.60 -11.25 -8.56
CA TYR A 129 -14.67 -11.06 -9.55
C TYR A 129 -15.51 -9.80 -9.30
N LEU A 130 -14.97 -8.83 -8.58
CA LEU A 130 -15.65 -7.55 -8.44
C LEU A 130 -15.42 -6.68 -9.68
N PRO A 131 -16.24 -5.64 -9.88
CA PRO A 131 -15.80 -4.48 -10.64
C PRO A 131 -14.57 -3.83 -10.01
N MET A 132 -13.98 -2.86 -10.73
CA MET A 132 -12.90 -2.02 -10.24
C MET A 132 -13.15 -1.50 -8.81
N VAL A 133 -12.22 -1.79 -7.89
CA VAL A 133 -12.36 -1.41 -6.49
C VAL A 133 -11.80 0.00 -6.28
N HIS A 134 -12.69 0.96 -6.02
CA HIS A 134 -12.30 2.35 -5.76
C HIS A 134 -11.92 2.61 -4.31
N ALA A 135 -12.55 1.91 -3.38
CA ALA A 135 -12.32 2.09 -1.95
C ALA A 135 -12.61 0.80 -1.18
N VAL A 136 -11.91 0.64 -0.07
CA VAL A 136 -12.16 -0.38 0.97
C VAL A 136 -12.10 0.30 2.33
N ALA A 137 -12.88 -0.18 3.28
CA ALA A 137 -12.85 0.30 4.65
C ALA A 137 -13.31 -0.81 5.60
N PHE A 138 -12.77 -0.80 6.81
CA PHE A 138 -13.31 -1.60 7.92
C PHE A 138 -14.52 -0.89 8.50
N ALA A 139 -15.61 -1.63 8.70
CA ALA A 139 -16.81 -1.15 9.37
C ALA A 139 -16.83 -1.66 10.82
N LYS A 140 -17.16 -0.78 11.76
CA LYS A 140 -17.51 -1.21 13.12
C LYS A 140 -18.90 -1.84 13.07
N VAL A 141 -19.01 -3.07 13.57
CA VAL A 141 -20.29 -3.77 13.75
C VAL A 141 -20.93 -3.37 15.07
#